data_AF-A0A6P4FGS5-F1
#
_entry.id   AF-A0A6P4FGS5-F1
#
_cell.length_a   1.000
_cell.length_b   1.000
_cell.length_c   1.000
_cell.angle_alpha   90.00
_cell.angle_beta   90.00
_cell.angle_gamma   90.00
#
_symmetry.space_group_name_H-M   'P 1'
#
loop_
_entity.id
_entity.type
_entity.pdbx_description
1 polymer ?
#
loop_
_entity_poly.entity_id
_entity_poly.type
_entity_poly.pdbx_seq_one_letter_code
_entity_poly.pdbx_strand_id
1 'polypeptide(L)'
;MQRPMNCLVDASQKHREFQVFLFQQIIIFADIEKAKNQFSSPTFEYRSHIQLNHMQMKELGDCRFQIKSTDPKIPEMTIICQAASPENYAGWRDMLNKILQQQNDLIFMLSNPLSTKNK
;
A
#
# COMPACT_ATOMS: atom_id res chain seq x y z
N MET A 1 -0.06 -3.32 11.28
CA MET A 1 0.54 -3.95 10.07
C MET A 1 1.46 -2.95 9.38
N GLN A 2 2.65 -2.81 9.93
CA GLN A 2 3.77 -2.11 9.30
C GLN A 2 4.89 -3.14 9.32
N ARG A 3 4.87 -4.04 8.35
CA ARG A 3 5.81 -5.16 8.26
C ARG A 3 6.49 -5.12 6.91
N PRO A 4 7.72 -5.64 6.82
CA PRO A 4 8.39 -5.75 5.54
C PRO A 4 7.58 -6.64 4.59
N MET A 5 7.56 -6.24 3.32
CA MET A 5 7.04 -7.03 2.21
C MET A 5 8.11 -7.06 1.11
N ASN A 6 8.21 -8.18 0.41
CA ASN A 6 9.05 -8.25 -0.76
C ASN A 6 8.30 -7.56 -1.89
N CYS A 7 8.71 -6.34 -2.26
CA CYS A 7 8.07 -5.63 -3.36
C CYS A 7 9.02 -5.43 -4.54
N LEU A 8 8.41 -5.35 -5.72
CA LEU A 8 9.08 -5.26 -7.00
C LEU A 8 8.49 -4.04 -7.70
N VAL A 9 9.33 -3.01 -7.87
CA VAL A 9 8.94 -1.75 -8.49
C VAL A 9 9.33 -1.82 -9.96
N ASP A 10 8.33 -1.89 -10.84
CA ASP A 10 8.47 -2.12 -12.29
C ASP A 10 9.09 -3.49 -12.68
N ALA A 11 8.62 -4.09 -13.77
CA ALA A 11 8.98 -5.45 -14.20
C ALA A 11 10.48 -5.62 -14.57
N SER A 12 11.22 -4.51 -14.64
CA SER A 12 12.64 -4.43 -14.98
C SER A 12 13.58 -4.54 -13.78
N GLN A 13 13.09 -4.44 -12.53
CA GLN A 13 13.93 -4.44 -11.33
C GLN A 13 13.93 -5.78 -10.58
N LYS A 14 15.02 -6.09 -9.87
CA LYS A 14 15.09 -7.25 -8.97
C LYS A 14 14.17 -7.03 -7.75
N HIS A 15 13.54 -8.10 -7.25
CA HIS A 15 12.80 -8.07 -5.99
C HIS A 15 13.64 -7.44 -4.87
N ARG A 16 13.05 -6.48 -4.15
CA ARG A 16 13.69 -5.80 -3.03
C ARG A 16 12.77 -5.85 -1.81
N GLU A 17 13.35 -6.08 -0.64
CA GLU A 17 12.58 -6.06 0.60
C GLU A 17 12.34 -4.61 0.99
N PHE A 18 11.07 -4.19 0.96
CA PHE A 18 10.67 -2.87 1.40
C PHE A 18 9.91 -2.97 2.72
N GLN A 19 10.23 -2.07 3.65
CA GLN A 19 9.32 -1.76 4.74
C GLN A 19 8.15 -0.95 4.17
N VAL A 20 6.93 -1.48 4.32
CA VAL A 20 5.72 -0.83 3.84
C VAL A 20 4.94 -0.25 5.01
N PHE A 21 4.68 1.04 4.95
CA PHE A 21 3.89 1.77 5.92
C PHE A 21 2.55 2.15 5.31
N LEU A 22 1.47 1.65 5.90
CA LEU A 22 0.11 2.01 5.51
C LEU A 22 -0.49 2.98 6.52
N PHE A 23 -0.84 4.16 6.03
CA PHE A 23 -1.62 5.17 6.75
C PHE A 23 -3.00 5.30 6.10
N GLN A 24 -3.85 6.16 6.65
CA GLN A 24 -5.22 6.32 6.15
C GLN A 24 -5.28 6.98 4.75
N GLN A 25 -4.29 7.78 4.38
CA GLN A 25 -4.29 8.56 3.14
C GLN A 25 -3.14 8.21 2.19
N ILE A 26 -2.12 7.51 2.67
CA ILE A 26 -0.89 7.27 1.94
C ILE A 26 -0.32 5.88 2.27
N ILE A 27 0.24 5.20 1.27
CA ILE A 27 1.12 4.06 1.46
C ILE A 27 2.55 4.47 1.10
N ILE A 28 3.50 4.18 1.98
CA ILE A 28 4.92 4.53 1.82
C ILE A 28 5.75 3.25 1.73
N PHE A 29 6.66 3.23 0.77
CA PHE A 29 7.67 2.20 0.58
C PHE A 29 9.03 2.78 0.98
N ALA A 30 9.71 2.10 1.88
CA ALA A 30 11.02 2.49 2.38
C ALA A 30 11.95 1.28 2.39
N ASP A 31 13.24 1.50 2.15
CA ASP A 31 14.24 0.49 2.46
C ASP A 31 14.43 0.37 3.96
N ILE A 32 14.79 -0.84 4.40
CA ILE A 32 15.13 -1.13 5.78
C ILE A 32 16.63 -1.36 5.93
N GLU A 33 17.29 -0.48 6.68
CA GLU A 33 18.63 -0.74 7.18
C GLU A 33 18.52 -1.43 8.53
N LYS A 34 18.97 -2.69 8.58
CA LYS A 34 18.94 -3.48 9.81
C LYS A 34 19.80 -2.82 10.89
N ALA A 35 19.31 -2.89 12.13
CA ALA A 35 20.03 -2.45 13.31
C ALA A 35 21.45 -3.04 13.34
N LYS A 36 22.47 -2.19 13.52
CA LYS A 36 23.88 -2.62 13.54
C LYS A 36 24.22 -3.44 14.80
N ASN A 37 23.44 -3.27 15.87
CA ASN A 37 23.56 -4.01 17.11
C ASN A 37 22.19 -4.11 17.83
N GLN A 38 22.12 -4.93 18.88
CA GLN A 38 20.90 -5.16 19.68
C GLN A 38 20.34 -3.92 20.43
N PHE A 39 21.10 -2.82 20.46
CA PHE A 39 20.73 -1.57 21.12
C PHE A 39 20.31 -0.48 20.15
N SER A 40 20.28 -0.78 18.85
CA SER A 40 19.92 0.16 17.79
C SER A 40 18.60 -0.23 17.16
N SER A 41 17.82 0.77 16.76
CA SER A 41 16.61 0.56 15.95
C SER A 41 16.98 0.47 14.47
N PRO A 42 16.19 -0.28 13.66
CA PRO A 42 16.33 -0.23 12.22
C PRO A 42 16.08 1.21 11.71
N THR A 43 16.81 1.60 10.68
CA THR A 43 16.62 2.89 10.00
C THR A 43 15.83 2.66 8.72
N PHE A 44 14.94 3.60 8.37
CA PHE A 44 14.10 3.50 7.19
C PHE A 44 14.43 4.63 6.21
N GLU A 45 14.84 4.26 5.00
CA GLU A 45 15.12 5.23 3.93
C GLU A 45 13.92 5.30 2.99
N TYR A 46 13.29 6.48 2.89
CA TYR A 46 12.15 6.70 2.00
C TYR A 46 12.51 6.42 0.54
N ARG A 47 11.63 5.70 -0.18
CA ARG A 47 11.81 5.39 -1.61
C ARG A 47 10.68 5.93 -2.46
N SER A 48 9.44 5.59 -2.11
CA SER A 48 8.29 6.03 -2.87
C SER A 48 7.03 6.03 -2.00
N HIS A 49 5.97 6.63 -2.52
CA HIS A 49 4.65 6.54 -1.92
C HIS A 49 3.58 6.59 -3.00
N ILE A 50 2.38 6.15 -2.63
CA ILE A 50 1.17 6.32 -3.43
C ILE A 50 0.11 6.91 -2.51
N GLN A 51 -0.50 8.02 -2.94
CA GLN A 51 -1.68 8.57 -2.29
C GLN A 51 -2.84 7.60 -2.53
N LEU A 52 -3.55 7.22 -1.48
CA LEU A 52 -4.52 6.13 -1.56
C LEU A 52 -5.72 6.50 -2.45
N ASN A 53 -6.04 7.79 -2.61
CA ASN A 53 -7.08 8.27 -3.53
C ASN A 53 -6.70 8.15 -5.01
N HIS A 54 -5.42 7.88 -5.27
CA HIS A 54 -4.86 7.62 -6.59
C HIS A 54 -4.23 6.23 -6.63
N MET A 55 -4.83 5.26 -5.94
CA MET A 55 -4.33 3.89 -5.84
C MET A 55 -5.33 2.91 -6.45
N GLN A 56 -4.82 1.98 -7.24
CA GLN A 56 -5.53 0.77 -7.66
C GLN A 56 -4.81 -0.47 -7.13
N MET A 57 -5.56 -1.42 -6.59
CA MET A 57 -5.05 -2.70 -6.12
C MET A 57 -5.63 -3.85 -6.95
N LYS A 58 -4.80 -4.85 -7.28
CA LYS A 58 -5.20 -6.09 -7.96
C LYS A 58 -4.55 -7.29 -7.28
N GLU A 59 -5.34 -8.29 -6.91
CA GLU A 59 -4.83 -9.55 -6.38
C GLU A 59 -4.21 -10.39 -7.51
N LEU A 60 -3.03 -10.99 -7.26
CA LEU A 60 -2.29 -11.79 -8.25
C LEU A 60 -2.18 -13.28 -7.87
N GLY A 61 -2.62 -13.67 -6.68
CA GLY A 61 -2.41 -15.03 -6.14
C GLY A 61 -1.03 -15.19 -5.48
N ASP A 62 -0.76 -16.35 -4.88
CA ASP A 62 0.51 -16.68 -4.21
C ASP A 62 0.97 -15.66 -3.16
N CYS A 63 0.02 -15.12 -2.38
CA CYS A 63 0.28 -14.04 -1.42
C CYS A 63 0.82 -12.74 -2.06
N ARG A 64 0.49 -12.50 -3.34
CA ARG A 64 0.89 -11.30 -4.10
C ARG A 64 -0.29 -10.42 -4.47
N PHE A 65 -0.05 -9.13 -4.43
CA PHE A 65 -0.94 -8.11 -4.99
C PHE A 65 -0.13 -7.05 -5.72
N GLN A 66 -0.74 -6.45 -6.73
CA GLN A 66 -0.22 -5.31 -7.46
C GLN A 66 -0.87 -4.04 -6.92
N ILE A 67 -0.06 -3.03 -6.66
CA ILE A 67 -0.47 -1.67 -6.35
C ILE A 67 -0.01 -0.78 -7.50
N LYS A 68 -0.93 0.00 -8.06
CA LYS A 68 -0.65 0.93 -9.15
C LYS A 68 -1.10 2.33 -8.76
N SER A 69 -0.28 3.33 -9.07
CA SER A 69 -0.70 4.73 -9.01
C SER A 69 -1.53 5.09 -10.23
N THR A 70 -2.67 5.75 -10.00
CA THR A 70 -3.54 6.31 -11.03
C THR A 70 -3.45 7.84 -11.10
N ASP A 71 -2.47 8.45 -10.42
CA ASP A 71 -2.26 9.89 -10.45
C ASP A 71 -1.69 10.32 -11.81
N PRO A 72 -2.42 11.10 -12.64
CA PRO A 72 -1.91 11.56 -13.93
C PRO A 72 -0.73 12.54 -13.82
N LYS A 73 -0.46 13.07 -12.62
CA LYS A 73 0.63 14.04 -12.37
C LYS A 73 1.97 13.37 -12.09
N ILE A 74 1.96 12.07 -11.79
CA ILE A 74 3.15 11.30 -11.41
C ILE A 74 3.42 10.26 -12.50
N PRO A 75 4.68 9.92 -12.81
CA PRO A 75 4.97 8.80 -13.70
C PRO A 75 4.26 7.52 -13.26
N GLU A 76 3.89 6.69 -14.23
CA GLU A 76 3.23 5.41 -13.97
C GLU A 76 4.08 4.57 -13.01
N MET A 77 3.52 4.31 -11.82
CA MET A 77 4.18 3.51 -10.79
C MET A 77 3.35 2.26 -10.55
N THR A 78 3.95 1.10 -10.81
CA THR A 78 3.38 -0.21 -10.50
C THR A 78 4.33 -0.98 -9.60
N ILE A 79 3.80 -1.48 -8.49
CA ILE A 79 4.54 -2.20 -7.46
C ILE A 79 3.84 -3.52 -7.20
N ILE A 80 4.54 -4.63 -7.34
CA ILE A 80 4.03 -5.95 -6.95
C ILE A 80 4.62 -6.27 -5.59
N CYS A 81 3.77 -6.45 -4.58
CA CYS A 81 4.20 -6.86 -3.25
C CYS A 81 3.81 -8.31 -2.98
N GLN A 82 4.73 -9.05 -2.37
CA GLN A 82 4.55 -10.39 -1.86
C GLN A 82 4.65 -10.39 -0.34
N ALA A 83 3.59 -10.86 0.31
CA ALA A 83 3.59 -11.05 1.75
C ALA A 83 4.32 -12.34 2.15
N ALA A 84 4.97 -12.33 3.30
CA ALA A 84 5.72 -13.48 3.81
C ALA A 84 4.87 -14.70 4.22
N SER A 85 3.57 -14.51 4.44
CA SER A 85 2.65 -15.60 4.81
C SER A 85 1.22 -15.29 4.33
N PRO A 86 0.35 -16.32 4.19
CA PRO A 86 -1.06 -16.13 3.83
C PRO A 86 -1.83 -15.26 4.83
N GLU A 87 -1.52 -15.36 6.12
CA GLU A 87 -2.11 -14.52 7.16
C GLU A 87 -1.73 -13.04 6.96
N ASN A 88 -0.44 -12.78 6.70
CA ASN A 88 0.03 -11.41 6.45
C ASN A 88 -0.59 -10.86 5.15
N TYR A 89 -0.69 -11.69 4.11
CA TYR A 89 -1.38 -11.35 2.86
C TYR A 89 -2.84 -10.95 3.12
N ALA A 90 -3.58 -11.80 3.84
CA ALA A 90 -4.98 -11.54 4.18
C ALA A 90 -5.11 -10.21 4.93
N GLY A 91 -4.32 -9.98 5.98
CA GLY A 91 -4.35 -8.71 6.69
C GLY A 91 -4.12 -7.50 5.79
N TRP A 92 -3.11 -7.53 4.92
CA TRP A 92 -2.85 -6.46 3.96
C TRP A 92 -4.02 -6.23 3.00
N ARG A 93 -4.56 -7.32 2.43
CA ARG A 93 -5.70 -7.30 1.53
C ARG A 93 -6.92 -6.67 2.21
N ASP A 94 -7.26 -7.11 3.41
CA ASP A 94 -8.40 -6.62 4.21
C ASP A 94 -8.31 -5.11 4.43
N MET A 95 -7.14 -4.64 4.85
CA MET A 95 -6.93 -3.23 5.18
C MET A 95 -6.97 -2.34 3.93
N LEU A 96 -6.33 -2.76 2.85
CA LEU A 96 -6.35 -2.02 1.58
C LEU A 96 -7.77 -1.96 1.00
N ASN A 97 -8.51 -3.08 1.02
CA ASN A 97 -9.91 -3.11 0.59
C ASN A 97 -10.79 -2.19 1.45
N LYS A 98 -10.59 -2.20 2.77
CA LYS A 98 -11.32 -1.30 3.68
C LYS A 98 -11.06 0.17 3.35
N ILE A 99 -9.82 0.55 3.07
CA ILE A 99 -9.48 1.94 2.71
C ILE A 99 -10.11 2.33 1.37
N LEU A 100 -10.01 1.47 0.35
CA LEU A 100 -10.61 1.72 -0.96
C LEU A 100 -12.15 1.82 -0.86
N GLN A 101 -12.78 0.99 -0.03
CA GLN A 101 -14.20 1.08 0.25
C GLN A 101 -14.56 2.41 0.93
N GLN A 102 -13.83 2.81 1.97
CA GLN A 102 -14.05 4.10 2.64
C GLN A 102 -13.94 5.28 1.69
N GLN A 103 -13.04 5.23 0.71
CA GLN A 103 -12.95 6.27 -0.32
C GLN A 103 -14.15 6.28 -1.25
N ASN A 104 -14.59 5.11 -1.72
CA ASN A 104 -15.80 5.01 -2.54
C ASN A 104 -17.03 5.55 -1.80
N ASP A 105 -17.16 5.19 -0.52
CA ASP A 105 -18.25 5.68 0.34
C ASP A 105 -18.17 7.20 0.49
N LEU A 106 -16.97 7.76 0.74
CA LEU A 106 -16.80 9.22 0.80
C LEU A 106 -17.16 9.91 -0.51
N ILE A 107 -16.73 9.38 -1.65
CA ILE A 107 -17.07 9.92 -2.97
C ILE A 107 -18.58 9.89 -3.18
N PHE A 108 -19.23 8.76 -2.87
CA PHE A 108 -20.67 8.61 -2.97
C PHE A 108 -21.44 9.62 -2.10
N MET A 109 -20.96 9.83 -0.86
CA MET A 109 -21.54 10.82 0.07
C MET A 109 -21.39 12.25 -0.46
N LEU A 110 -20.23 12.59 -1.04
CA LEU A 110 -19.97 13.91 -1.61
C LEU A 110 -20.76 14.16 -2.90
N SER A 111 -20.96 13.12 -3.73
CA SER A 111 -21.77 13.24 -4.95
C SER A 111 -23.27 13.28 -4.66
N ASN A 112 -23.71 12.78 -3.51
CA ASN A 112 -25.12 12.74 -3.10
C ASN A 112 -25.32 13.40 -1.71
N PRO A 113 -25.06 14.72 -1.58
CA PRO A 113 -25.05 15.40 -0.29
C PRO A 113 -26.40 15.38 0.47
N LEU A 114 -27.50 15.01 -0.20
CA LEU A 114 -28.84 14.92 0.37
C LEU A 114 -29.26 13.49 0.77
N SER A 115 -28.61 12.44 0.27
CA SER A 115 -29.00 11.05 0.58
C SER A 115 -28.58 10.60 1.98
N THR A 116 -27.80 11.42 2.67
CA THR A 116 -27.13 11.10 3.94
C THR A 116 -27.87 11.68 5.15
N LYS A 117 -29.02 12.35 4.95
CA LYS A 117 -29.78 13.02 6.01
C LYS A 117 -30.86 12.17 6.69
N ASN A 118 -31.06 10.92 6.26
CA ASN A 118 -32.10 10.06 6.84
C ASN A 118 -31.52 8.69 7.21
N LYS A 119 -30.78 8.61 8.32
CA LYS A 119 -30.65 7.37 9.08
C LYS A 119 -30.36 7.65 10.54
#